data_AF-A0A0U9H4S3-F1
#
_entry.id   AF-A0A0U9H4S3-F1
#
_cell.length_a   1.000
_cell.length_b   1.000
_cell.length_c   1.000
_cell.angle_alpha   90.00
_cell.angle_beta   90.00
_cell.angle_gamma   90.00
#
_symmetry.space_group_name_H-M   'P 1'
#
loop_
_entity.id
_entity.type
_entity.pdbx_description
1 polymer ?
#
loop_
_entity_poly.entity_id
_entity_poly.type
_entity_poly.pdbx_seq_one_letter_code
_entity_poly.pdbx_strand_id
1 'polypeptide(L)'
;MRKRDCDLLVEECEELLLNISHQLKLHIRTKDKQIVIPKVKSFFEHCRSILEYCAQDAFETVVSDEMREKKLKSRNKNVYFPYGDKKEKFDSSINKNLPGLRSTHPSIYRLIEELQDYKRFNDKKFLNYMSQFHNCSF
;
A
#
# COMPACT_ATOMS: atom_id res chain seq x y z
N MET A 1 4.81 -11.20 12.79
CA MET A 1 5.30 -10.71 11.49
C MET A 1 4.64 -11.51 10.40
N ARG A 2 3.85 -10.84 9.56
CA ARG A 2 2.97 -11.43 8.54
C ARG A 2 3.74 -11.79 7.26
N LYS A 3 5.02 -12.13 7.41
CA LYS A 3 5.97 -12.30 6.29
C LYS A 3 5.48 -13.35 5.30
N ARG A 4 5.02 -14.49 5.80
CA ARG A 4 4.52 -15.59 4.96
C ARG A 4 3.33 -15.16 4.11
N ASP A 5 2.39 -14.41 4.69
CA ASP A 5 1.22 -13.92 3.97
C ASP A 5 1.63 -12.90 2.90
N CYS A 6 2.59 -12.02 3.21
CA CYS A 6 3.17 -11.12 2.22
C CYS A 6 3.88 -11.87 1.08
N ASP A 7 4.68 -12.90 1.40
CA ASP A 7 5.40 -13.71 0.41
C ASP A 7 4.40 -14.37 -0.57
N LEU A 8 3.32 -14.98 -0.05
CA LEU A 8 2.25 -15.57 -0.87
C LEU A 8 1.53 -14.54 -1.75
N LEU A 9 1.27 -13.35 -1.22
CA LEU A 9 0.63 -12.27 -1.99
C LEU A 9 1.56 -11.72 -3.09
N VAL A 10 2.87 -11.72 -2.87
CA VAL A 10 3.86 -11.33 -3.88
C VAL A 10 3.88 -12.36 -5.01
N GLU A 11 3.90 -13.65 -4.70
CA GLU A 11 3.82 -14.74 -5.68
C GLU A 11 2.55 -14.59 -6.55
N GLU A 12 1.38 -14.39 -5.92
CA GLU A 12 0.11 -14.16 -6.65
C GLU A 12 0.17 -12.89 -7.53
N CYS A 13 0.81 -11.82 -7.05
CA CYS A 13 1.00 -10.60 -7.85
C CYS A 13 1.83 -10.87 -9.11
N GLU A 14 2.88 -11.69 -9.01
CA GLU A 14 3.71 -12.09 -10.16
C GLU A 14 2.91 -12.90 -11.17
N GLU A 15 2.10 -13.86 -10.72
CA GLU A 15 1.20 -14.65 -11.57
C GLU A 15 0.15 -13.76 -12.28
N LEU A 16 -0.47 -12.84 -11.56
CA LEU A 16 -1.43 -11.88 -12.12
C LEU A 16 -0.79 -11.00 -13.19
N LEU A 17 0.44 -10.52 -12.97
CA LEU A 17 1.17 -9.71 -13.94
C LEU A 17 1.49 -10.50 -15.22
N LEU A 18 1.87 -11.77 -15.09
CA LEU A 18 2.09 -12.66 -16.23
C LEU A 18 0.78 -12.86 -17.01
N ASN A 19 -0.33 -13.10 -16.31
CA ASN A 19 -1.64 -13.29 -16.91
C ASN A 19 -2.12 -12.02 -17.64
N ILE A 20 -2.05 -10.86 -16.99
CA ILE A 20 -2.40 -9.56 -17.58
C ILE A 20 -1.58 -9.33 -18.86
N SER A 21 -0.26 -9.56 -18.78
CA SER A 21 0.65 -9.39 -19.91
C SER A 21 0.30 -10.33 -21.07
N HIS A 22 -0.02 -11.58 -20.78
CA HIS A 22 -0.43 -12.56 -21.79
C HIS A 22 -1.76 -12.17 -22.45
N GLN A 23 -2.77 -11.82 -21.66
CA GLN A 23 -4.09 -11.43 -22.15
C GLN A 23 -4.02 -10.17 -23.01
N LEU A 24 -3.23 -9.17 -22.61
CA LEU A 24 -3.00 -7.97 -23.42
C LEU A 24 -2.37 -8.32 -24.76
N LYS A 25 -1.37 -9.22 -24.81
CA LYS A 25 -0.73 -9.65 -26.06
C LYS A 25 -1.71 -10.34 -27.01
N LEU A 26 -2.55 -11.24 -26.50
CA LEU A 26 -3.55 -11.95 -27.32
C LEU A 26 -4.60 -11.01 -27.90
N HIS A 27 -5.00 -9.99 -27.15
CA HIS A 27 -6.08 -9.06 -27.51
C HIS A 27 -5.59 -7.73 -28.09
N ILE A 28 -4.31 -7.62 -28.48
CA ILE A 28 -3.75 -6.43 -29.14
C ILE A 28 -4.59 -6.01 -30.36
N ARG A 29 -5.11 -6.99 -31.12
CA ARG A 29 -5.86 -6.74 -32.36
C ARG A 29 -7.32 -6.38 -32.11
N THR A 30 -7.93 -6.89 -31.05
CA THR A 30 -9.37 -6.69 -30.77
C THR A 30 -9.65 -5.39 -30.02
N LYS A 31 -8.60 -4.69 -29.52
CA LYS A 31 -8.70 -3.50 -28.65
C LYS A 31 -9.54 -3.72 -27.38
N ASP A 32 -9.91 -4.96 -27.05
CA ASP A 32 -10.74 -5.27 -25.90
C ASP A 32 -9.87 -5.33 -24.63
N LYS A 33 -9.60 -4.16 -24.07
CA LYS A 33 -8.85 -4.01 -22.82
C LYS A 33 -9.69 -4.34 -21.58
N GLN A 34 -11.00 -4.57 -21.72
CA GLN A 34 -11.87 -4.82 -20.57
C GLN A 34 -11.60 -6.19 -19.95
N ILE A 35 -11.07 -7.14 -20.73
CA ILE A 35 -10.78 -8.51 -20.29
C ILE A 35 -9.78 -8.61 -19.13
N VAL A 36 -8.89 -7.61 -19.00
CA VAL A 36 -7.86 -7.57 -17.94
C VAL A 36 -8.25 -6.74 -16.72
N ILE A 37 -9.32 -5.93 -16.79
CA ILE A 37 -9.71 -5.04 -15.69
C ILE A 37 -9.86 -5.77 -14.35
N PRO A 38 -10.55 -6.94 -14.27
CA PRO A 38 -10.67 -7.65 -13.00
C PRO A 38 -9.32 -8.10 -12.43
N LYS A 39 -8.38 -8.51 -13.30
CA LYS A 39 -7.06 -9.02 -12.89
C LYS A 39 -6.17 -7.88 -12.40
N VAL A 40 -6.24 -6.73 -13.08
CA VAL A 40 -5.58 -5.49 -12.65
C VAL A 40 -6.12 -5.05 -11.28
N LYS A 41 -7.43 -5.14 -11.05
CA LYS A 41 -8.04 -4.85 -9.75
C LYS A 41 -7.49 -5.77 -8.66
N SER A 42 -7.53 -7.09 -8.88
CA SER A 42 -6.99 -8.07 -7.91
C SER A 42 -5.52 -7.82 -7.60
N PHE A 43 -4.70 -7.49 -8.61
CA PHE A 43 -3.30 -7.14 -8.42
C PHE A 43 -3.13 -5.95 -7.45
N PHE A 44 -3.92 -4.88 -7.63
CA PHE A 44 -3.87 -3.73 -6.73
C PHE A 44 -4.38 -4.05 -5.32
N GLU A 45 -5.37 -4.93 -5.17
CA GLU A 45 -5.88 -5.38 -3.87
C GLU A 45 -4.82 -6.17 -3.08
N HIS A 46 -4.06 -7.04 -3.75
CA HIS A 46 -2.95 -7.77 -3.12
C HIS A 46 -1.80 -6.83 -2.75
N CYS A 47 -1.39 -5.93 -3.65
CA CYS A 47 -0.38 -4.90 -3.35
C CYS A 47 -0.76 -4.05 -2.13
N ARG A 48 -2.03 -3.63 -2.04
CA ARG A 48 -2.54 -2.92 -0.87
C ARG A 48 -2.44 -3.78 0.39
N SER A 49 -2.90 -5.03 0.33
CA SER A 49 -2.88 -5.94 1.48
C SER A 49 -1.47 -6.12 2.06
N ILE A 50 -0.46 -6.26 1.18
CA ILE A 50 0.95 -6.30 1.58
C ILE A 50 1.34 -5.04 2.37
N LEU A 51 0.99 -3.86 1.86
CA LEU A 51 1.30 -2.59 2.55
C LEU A 51 0.58 -2.45 3.88
N GLU A 52 -0.69 -2.87 3.98
CA GLU A 52 -1.42 -2.88 5.25
C GLU A 52 -0.76 -3.83 6.27
N TYR A 53 -0.31 -5.01 5.85
CA TYR A 53 0.43 -5.93 6.70
C TYR A 53 1.76 -5.36 7.17
N CYS A 54 2.52 -4.70 6.29
CA CYS A 54 3.74 -4.00 6.68
C CYS A 54 3.47 -2.90 7.71
N ALA A 55 2.36 -2.16 7.58
CA ALA A 55 1.99 -1.13 8.54
C ALA A 55 1.63 -1.72 9.92
N GLN A 56 0.92 -2.84 9.95
CA GLN A 56 0.61 -3.55 11.20
C GLN A 56 1.88 -4.10 11.86
N ASP A 57 2.76 -4.73 11.09
CA ASP A 57 4.04 -5.23 11.60
C ASP A 57 4.91 -4.08 12.13
N ALA A 58 4.98 -2.94 11.43
CA ALA A 58 5.69 -1.76 11.92
C ALA A 58 5.07 -1.22 13.22
N PHE A 59 3.74 -1.14 13.31
CA PHE A 59 3.08 -0.72 14.55
C PHE A 59 3.43 -1.65 15.73
N GLU A 60 3.43 -2.96 15.51
CA GLU A 60 3.73 -3.97 16.53
C GLU A 60 5.22 -4.09 16.89
N THR A 61 6.12 -3.64 16.03
CA THR A 61 7.57 -3.85 16.24
C THR A 61 8.34 -2.59 16.55
N VAL A 62 7.92 -1.42 16.03
CA VAL A 62 8.74 -0.20 16.09
C VAL A 62 8.07 0.99 16.79
N VAL A 63 6.76 0.97 16.97
CA VAL A 63 6.07 1.97 17.80
C VAL A 63 6.18 1.57 19.27
N SER A 64 6.53 2.50 20.15
CA SER A 64 6.69 2.24 21.59
C SER A 64 5.37 1.83 22.24
N ASP A 65 5.45 1.07 23.33
CA ASP A 65 4.28 0.59 24.08
C ASP A 65 3.34 1.72 24.47
N GLU A 66 3.88 2.81 25.01
CA GLU A 66 3.12 3.99 25.41
C GLU A 66 2.30 4.57 24.23
N MET A 67 2.94 4.72 23.07
CA MET A 67 2.29 5.27 21.88
C MET A 67 1.28 4.29 21.27
N ARG A 68 1.58 2.99 21.31
CA ARG A 68 0.64 1.95 20.89
C ARG A 68 -0.62 1.97 21.73
N GLU A 69 -0.46 1.93 23.06
CA GLU A 69 -1.59 1.97 23.99
C GLU A 69 -2.45 3.21 23.77
N LYS A 70 -1.83 4.37 23.61
CA LYS A 70 -2.54 5.62 23.33
C LYS A 70 -3.37 5.53 22.06
N LYS A 71 -2.84 4.95 20.98
CA LYS A 71 -3.57 4.74 19.72
C LYS A 71 -4.72 3.73 19.89
N LEU A 72 -4.49 2.61 20.57
CA LEU A 72 -5.49 1.58 20.81
C LEU A 72 -6.65 2.05 21.71
N LYS A 73 -6.40 3.05 22.57
CA LYS A 73 -7.42 3.74 23.37
C LYS A 73 -8.16 4.84 22.59
N SER A 74 -7.67 5.24 21.42
CA SER A 74 -8.31 6.27 20.59
C SER A 74 -9.57 5.77 19.88
N ARG A 75 -10.39 6.70 19.36
CA ARG A 75 -11.58 6.36 18.56
C ARG A 75 -11.24 5.59 17.27
N ASN A 76 -10.02 5.71 16.76
CA ASN A 76 -9.56 5.00 15.56
C ASN A 76 -8.38 4.10 15.88
N LYS A 77 -8.72 2.86 16.27
CA LYS A 77 -7.76 1.82 16.66
C LYS A 77 -7.05 1.18 15.46
N ASN A 78 -7.63 1.32 14.26
CA ASN A 78 -7.11 0.69 13.07
C ASN A 78 -5.77 1.33 12.66
N VAL A 79 -4.84 0.47 12.26
CA VAL A 79 -3.55 0.84 11.68
C VAL A 79 -3.66 0.60 10.19
N TYR A 80 -3.40 1.65 9.42
CA TYR A 80 -3.36 1.58 7.96
C TYR A 80 -1.98 2.00 7.46
N PHE A 81 -1.60 1.54 6.28
CA PHE A 81 -0.44 2.08 5.60
C PHE A 81 -0.58 3.60 5.42
N PRO A 82 0.46 4.39 5.71
CA PRO A 82 0.34 5.84 5.72
C PRO A 82 0.45 6.39 4.29
N TYR A 83 -0.68 6.43 3.58
CA TYR A 83 -0.76 7.05 2.25
C TYR A 83 -0.78 8.58 2.33
N GLY A 84 -0.10 9.25 1.39
CA GLY A 84 -0.23 10.68 1.19
C GLY A 84 0.08 11.10 -0.25
N ASP A 85 -0.86 11.80 -0.89
CA ASP A 85 -0.67 12.43 -2.19
C ASP A 85 0.26 13.65 -2.14
N LYS A 86 0.43 14.23 -0.94
CA LYS A 86 1.33 15.33 -0.60
C LYS A 86 2.03 15.04 0.72
N LYS A 87 3.15 15.74 0.94
CA LYS A 87 3.99 15.60 2.14
C LYS A 87 3.19 15.80 3.43
N GLU A 88 2.30 16.79 3.47
CA GLU A 88 1.52 17.14 4.66
C GLU A 88 0.51 16.04 5.00
N LYS A 89 -0.16 15.47 3.98
CA LYS A 89 -1.10 14.35 4.19
C LYS A 89 -0.37 13.10 4.63
N PHE A 90 0.80 12.83 4.04
CA PHE A 90 1.65 11.73 4.46
C PHE A 90 2.09 11.85 5.92
N ASP A 91 2.62 13.01 6.33
CA ASP A 91 3.07 13.23 7.70
C ASP A 91 1.89 13.13 8.69
N SER A 92 0.72 13.64 8.32
CA SER A 92 -0.50 13.43 9.10
C SER A 92 -0.87 11.96 9.21
N SER A 93 -0.74 11.18 8.13
CA SER A 93 -1.05 9.76 8.15
C SER A 93 -0.04 8.94 8.95
N ILE A 94 1.26 9.30 8.90
CA ILE A 94 2.31 8.73 9.74
C ILE A 94 1.97 8.96 11.21
N ASN A 95 1.71 10.21 11.61
CA ASN A 95 1.40 10.53 13.00
C ASN A 95 0.15 9.80 13.52
N LYS A 96 -0.82 9.55 12.64
CA LYS A 96 -2.06 8.83 12.96
C LYS A 96 -1.86 7.32 13.08
N ASN A 97 -1.07 6.72 12.19
CA ASN A 97 -0.99 5.26 12.07
C ASN A 97 0.26 4.67 12.73
N LEU A 98 1.39 5.37 12.65
CA LEU A 98 2.71 4.97 13.14
C LEU A 98 3.33 6.12 13.96
N PRO A 99 2.70 6.50 15.10
CA PRO A 99 3.14 7.64 15.90
C PRO A 99 4.59 7.46 16.37
N GLY A 100 5.38 8.54 16.30
CA GLY A 100 6.78 8.54 16.74
C GLY A 100 7.77 7.89 15.77
N LEU A 101 7.32 7.24 14.69
CA LEU A 101 8.18 6.51 13.76
C LEU A 101 9.33 7.36 13.20
N ARG A 102 9.05 8.62 12.86
CA ARG A 102 10.05 9.53 12.28
C ARG A 102 11.25 9.77 13.20
N SER A 103 11.03 9.85 14.51
CA SER A 103 12.09 10.10 15.49
C SER A 103 12.75 8.82 15.98
N THR A 104 11.99 7.74 16.16
CA THR A 104 12.50 6.49 16.73
C THR A 104 13.16 5.59 15.68
N HIS A 105 12.62 5.54 14.46
CA HIS A 105 13.07 4.67 13.37
C HIS A 105 13.12 5.42 12.04
N PRO A 106 14.03 6.40 11.89
CA PRO A 106 14.08 7.28 10.73
C PRO A 106 14.34 6.55 9.40
N SER A 107 15.00 5.38 9.43
CA SER A 107 15.23 4.54 8.24
C SER A 107 13.92 3.95 7.71
N ILE A 108 13.07 3.42 8.59
CA ILE A 108 11.75 2.87 8.22
C ILE A 108 10.84 3.99 7.74
N TYR A 109 10.83 5.12 8.44
CA TYR A 109 10.10 6.31 7.99
C TYR A 109 10.50 6.70 6.56
N ARG A 110 11.80 6.75 6.27
CA ARG A 110 12.31 7.10 4.93
C ARG A 110 11.88 6.08 3.88
N LEU A 111 11.97 4.79 4.17
CA LEU A 111 11.54 3.74 3.25
C LEU A 111 10.06 3.87 2.90
N ILE A 112 9.20 4.13 3.90
CA ILE A 112 7.78 4.36 3.67
C ILE A 112 7.54 5.68 2.90
N GLU A 113 8.33 6.72 3.17
CA GLU A 113 8.27 8.01 2.49
C GLU A 113 8.65 7.90 1.00
N GLU A 114 9.69 7.13 0.67
CA GLU A 114 10.19 6.91 -0.69
C GLU A 114 9.17 6.18 -1.58
N LEU A 115 8.26 5.41 -0.98
CA LEU A 115 7.17 4.79 -1.72
C LEU A 115 6.13 5.81 -2.20
N GLN A 116 5.98 6.95 -1.50
CA GLN A 116 4.94 7.95 -1.74
C GLN A 116 5.08 8.63 -3.11
N ASP A 117 3.95 8.87 -3.77
CA ASP A 117 3.96 9.42 -5.12
C ASP A 117 4.53 10.84 -5.20
N TYR A 118 4.43 11.66 -4.16
CA TYR A 118 5.02 13.00 -4.15
C TYR A 118 6.56 12.99 -4.10
N LYS A 119 7.18 11.84 -3.78
CA LYS A 119 8.63 11.64 -3.90
C LYS A 119 9.06 11.18 -5.30
N ARG A 120 8.10 10.76 -6.13
CA ARG A 120 8.37 10.27 -7.48
C ARG A 120 8.28 11.43 -8.46
N PHE A 121 9.33 11.63 -9.25
CA PHE A 121 9.39 12.68 -10.28
C PHE A 121 8.57 12.38 -11.54
N ASN A 122 7.99 11.18 -11.66
CA ASN A 122 7.26 10.74 -12.84
C ASN A 122 5.75 10.87 -12.68
N ASP A 123 5.03 10.98 -13.80
CA ASP A 123 3.56 10.95 -13.90
C ASP A 123 2.92 9.67 -13.35
N LYS A 124 3.73 8.67 -12.99
CA LYS A 124 3.31 7.36 -12.49
C LYS A 124 3.01 7.42 -10.99
N LYS A 125 1.82 7.92 -10.67
CA LYS A 125 1.27 8.01 -9.31
C LYS A 125 0.68 6.68 -8.81
N PHE A 126 1.51 5.65 -8.70
CA PHE A 126 1.09 4.28 -8.41
C PHE A 126 0.26 4.15 -7.12
N LEU A 127 0.72 4.74 -6.00
CA LEU A 127 0.01 4.59 -4.73
C LEU A 127 -1.32 5.35 -4.71
N ASN A 128 -1.41 6.49 -5.39
CA ASN A 128 -2.66 7.21 -5.57
C ASN A 128 -3.64 6.39 -6.40
N TYR A 129 -3.20 5.80 -7.53
CA TYR A 129 -4.06 4.92 -8.31
C TYR A 129 -4.56 3.74 -7.45
N MET A 130 -3.65 3.02 -6.79
CA MET A 130 -4.00 1.87 -5.96
C MET A 130 -4.96 2.23 -4.81
N SER A 131 -4.78 3.38 -4.15
CA SER A 131 -5.66 3.83 -3.06
C SER A 131 -7.04 4.30 -3.54
N GLN A 132 -7.15 4.86 -4.75
CA GLN A 132 -8.40 5.38 -5.31
C GLN A 132 -9.28 4.28 -5.94
N PHE A 133 -8.68 3.28 -6.60
CA PHE A 133 -9.41 2.22 -7.31
C PHE A 133 -10.34 1.39 -6.41
N HIS A 134 -10.15 1.44 -5.09
CA HIS A 134 -10.97 0.73 -4.12
C HIS A 134 -12.23 1.51 -3.66
N ASN A 135 -12.30 2.82 -3.94
CA ASN A 135 -13.48 3.66 -3.65
C ASN A 135 -14.47 3.71 -4.84
N CYS A 136 -14.13 3.11 -5.98
CA CYS A 136 -15.05 2.89 -7.07
C CYS A 136 -15.77 1.55 -6.87
N SER A 137 -16.77 1.55 -5.97
CA SER A 137 -17.87 0.59 -6.07
C SER A 137 -18.66 0.94 -7.34
N PHE A 138 -18.74 0.02 -8.30
CA PHE A 138 -19.78 0.06 -9.33
C PHE A 138 -21.09 -0.43 -8.73
#